data_AF-A0A1M3K056-F1
#
_entry.id   AF-A0A1M3K056-F1
#
_cell.length_a   1.000
_cell.length_b   1.000
_cell.length_c   1.000
_cell.angle_alpha   90.00
_cell.angle_beta   90.00
_cell.angle_gamma   90.00
#
_symmetry.space_group_name_H-M   'P 1'
#
loop_
_entity.id
_entity.type
_entity.pdbx_description
1 polymer ?
#
loop_
_entity_poly.entity_id
_entity_poly.type
_entity_poly.pdbx_seq_one_letter_code
_entity_poly.pdbx_strand_id
1 'polypeptide(L)' 'MRRFLLIRMEDLTGISGTGEVAEGTVFSSGLAVIRWLKKPYAMTIYQSLDDVLLIHGHEGRTKLQFID' A
#
# COMPACT_ATOMS: atom_id res chain seq x y z
N MET A 1 7.04 -10.73 11.13
CA MET A 1 6.09 -9.96 10.31
C MET A 1 6.40 -8.50 10.49
N ARG A 2 6.14 -7.67 9.46
CA ARG A 2 6.38 -6.24 9.53
C ARG A 2 5.19 -5.46 9.03
N ARG A 3 4.84 -4.39 9.73
CA ARG A 3 3.72 -3.51 9.42
C ARG A 3 4.20 -2.35 8.58
N PHE A 4 3.37 -1.91 7.64
CA PHE A 4 3.70 -0.78 6.77
C PHE A 4 2.47 0.05 6.45
N LEU A 5 2.73 1.28 6.00
CA LEU A 5 1.77 2.18 5.40
C LEU A 5 2.12 2.40 3.92
N LEU A 6 1.11 2.61 3.09
CA LEU A 6 1.27 3.19 1.76
C LEU A 6 0.93 4.67 1.82
N ILE A 7 1.91 5.51 1.53
CA ILE A 7 1.81 6.97 1.55
C ILE A 7 1.80 7.48 0.11
N ARG A 8 0.66 8.02 -0.33
CA ARG A 8 0.47 8.63 -1.66
C ARG A 8 0.87 10.10 -1.60
N MET A 9 1.93 10.45 -2.32
CA MET A 9 2.43 11.81 -2.44
C MET A 9 1.64 12.63 -3.46
N GLU A 10 1.28 12.01 -4.59
CA GLU A 10 0.61 12.70 -5.71
C GLU A 10 -0.51 11.84 -6.30
N ASP A 11 -1.72 12.39 -6.38
CA ASP A 11 -2.88 11.70 -6.97
C ASP A 11 -3.36 12.41 -8.25
N LEU A 12 -2.85 11.97 -9.40
CA LEU A 12 -3.12 12.61 -10.70
C LEU A 12 -4.58 12.46 -11.16
N THR A 13 -5.30 11.45 -10.67
CA THR A 13 -6.68 11.19 -11.08
C THR A 13 -7.72 11.81 -10.14
N GLY A 14 -7.32 12.22 -8.93
CA GLY A 14 -8.21 12.72 -7.89
C GLY A 14 -9.12 11.65 -7.26
N ILE A 15 -8.92 10.37 -7.57
CA ILE A 15 -9.76 9.26 -7.10
C ILE A 15 -9.30 8.75 -5.72
N SER A 16 -7.99 8.65 -5.50
CA SER A 16 -7.42 8.00 -4.31
C SER A 16 -7.13 8.98 -3.18
N GLY A 17 -6.95 10.26 -3.50
CA GLY A 17 -6.41 11.26 -2.60
C GLY A 17 -4.94 11.02 -2.26
N THR A 18 -4.37 11.91 -1.44
CA THR A 18 -2.99 11.85 -0.94
C THR A 18 -2.94 11.44 0.54
N GLY A 19 -1.71 11.24 1.05
CA GLY A 19 -1.43 10.81 2.42
C GLY A 19 -1.49 9.29 2.59
N GLU A 20 -1.85 8.83 3.79
CA GLU A 20 -2.06 7.41 4.09
C GLU A 20 -3.25 6.88 3.29
N VAL A 21 -2.98 6.05 2.29
CA VAL A 21 -4.00 5.44 1.43
C VAL A 21 -4.27 3.99 1.79
N ALA A 22 -3.31 3.32 2.44
CA ALA A 22 -3.48 1.96 2.93
C ALA A 22 -2.56 1.67 4.12
N GLU A 23 -2.97 0.71 4.94
CA GLU A 23 -2.14 0.05 5.94
C GLU A 23 -1.98 -1.43 5.59
N GLY A 24 -0.89 -2.05 6.01
CA GLY A 24 -0.63 -3.44 5.66
C GLY A 24 0.36 -4.14 6.56
N THR A 25 0.51 -5.45 6.32
CA THR A 25 1.50 -6.29 6.98
C THR A 25 2.09 -7.26 5.97
N VAL A 26 3.41 -7.37 5.97
CA VAL A 26 4.16 -8.43 5.27
C VAL A 26 4.56 -9.52 6.25
N PHE A 27 4.13 -10.74 5.96
CA PHE A 27 4.46 -11.92 6.75
C PHE A 27 5.89 -12.38 6.48
N SER A 28 6.45 -13.20 7.36
CA SER A 28 7.79 -13.77 7.16
C SER A 28 7.90 -14.65 5.90
N SER A 29 6.76 -15.13 5.37
CA SER A 29 6.69 -15.83 4.09
C SER A 29 6.80 -14.91 2.87
N GLY A 30 6.75 -13.59 3.05
CA GLY A 30 6.70 -12.62 1.96
C GLY A 30 5.28 -12.21 1.55
N LEU A 31 4.26 -13.03 1.86
CA LEU A 31 2.85 -12.68 1.68
C LEU A 31 2.54 -11.33 2.32
N ALA A 32 1.75 -10.50 1.64
CA ALA A 32 1.32 -9.20 2.15
C ALA A 32 -0.20 -9.08 2.15
N VAL A 33 -0.76 -8.51 3.22
CA VAL A 33 -2.16 -8.10 3.30
C VAL A 33 -2.24 -6.59 3.43
N ILE A 34 -3.21 -5.99 2.75
CA ILE A 34 -3.43 -4.54 2.72
C ILE A 34 -4.89 -4.24 3.04
N ARG A 35 -5.12 -3.25 3.90
CA ARG A 35 -6.41 -2.60 4.15
C ARG A 35 -6.37 -1.21 3.53
N TRP A 36 -7.23 -0.97 2.55
CA TRP A 36 -7.37 0.34 1.90
C TRP A 36 -8.18 1.30 2.77
N LEU A 37 -7.63 2.48 3.02
CA LEU A 37 -8.20 3.52 3.90
C LEU A 37 -9.05 4.55 3.15
N LYS A 38 -9.22 4.35 1.84
CA LYS A 38 -9.98 5.23 0.95
C LYS A 38 -11.10 4.43 0.30
N LYS A 39 -12.22 5.10 -0.01
CA LYS A 39 -13.38 4.48 -0.69
C LYS A 39 -12.92 3.83 -2.02
N PRO A 40 -13.46 2.66 -2.39
CA PRO A 40 -14.59 1.95 -1.77
C PRO A 40 -14.26 1.20 -0.46
N TYR A 41 -13.03 1.31 0.08
CA TYR A 41 -12.48 0.49 1.15
C TYR A 41 -12.42 -0.98 0.75
N ALA A 42 -11.27 -1.60 0.94
CA ALA A 42 -11.07 -2.98 0.52
C ALA A 42 -9.98 -3.64 1.36
N MET A 43 -9.92 -4.96 1.25
CA MET A 43 -8.77 -5.73 1.71
C MET A 43 -8.24 -6.55 0.54
N THR A 44 -6.93 -6.53 0.34
CA THR A 44 -6.27 -7.27 -0.74
C THR A 44 -5.08 -8.05 -0.21
N ILE A 45 -4.79 -9.19 -0.85
CA ILE A 45 -3.69 -10.09 -0.51
C ILE A 45 -2.78 -10.21 -1.72
N TYR A 46 -1.47 -10.13 -1.50
CA TYR A 46 -0.42 -10.23 -2.51
C TYR A 46 0.59 -11.29 -2.11
N GLN A 47 1.22 -11.92 -3.11
CA GLN A 47 2.24 -12.95 -2.88
C GLN A 47 3.54 -12.36 -2.33
N SER A 48 3.84 -11.10 -2.68
CA SER A 48 5.02 -10.39 -2.22
C SER A 48 4.75 -8.90 -2.00
N LEU A 49 5.66 -8.24 -1.28
CA LEU A 49 5.68 -6.79 -1.17
C LEU A 49 6.07 -6.11 -2.49
N ASP A 50 6.83 -6.79 -3.34
CA ASP A 50 7.22 -6.29 -4.65
C ASP A 50 6.00 -6.19 -5.57
N ASP A 51 5.07 -7.16 -5.53
CA ASP A 51 3.81 -7.09 -6.27
C ASP A 51 2.97 -5.87 -5.84
N VAL A 52 2.97 -5.55 -4.53
CA VAL A 52 2.32 -4.36 -4.00
C VAL A 52 2.92 -3.11 -4.63
N LEU A 53 4.25 -2.98 -4.63
CA LEU A 53 4.94 -1.80 -5.15
C LEU A 53 4.86 -1.70 -6.67
N LEU A 54 4.88 -2.83 -7.39
CA LEU A 54 4.71 -2.88 -8.84
C LEU A 54 3.37 -2.30 -9.26
N ILE A 55 2.29 -2.68 -8.56
CA ILE A 55 0.93 -2.26 -8.90
C ILE A 55 0.63 -0.86 -8.32
N HIS A 56 1.02 -0.60 -7.07
CA HIS A 56 0.56 0.57 -6.33
C HIS A 56 1.62 1.66 -6.12
N GLY A 57 2.88 1.41 -6.47
CA GLY A 57 3.98 2.38 -6.33
C GLY A 57 3.81 3.60 -7.23
N HIS A 58 3.09 3.47 -8.34
CA HIS A 58 2.74 4.58 -9.26
C HIS A 58 3.95 5.46 -9.62
N GLU A 59 5.03 4.86 -10.12
CA GLU A 59 6.27 5.58 -10.47
C GLU A 59 6.88 6.38 -9.29
N GLY A 60 6.74 5.86 -8.07
CA GLY A 60 7.23 6.50 -6.85
C GLY A 60 6.28 7.53 -6.24
N ARG A 61 5.11 7.75 -6.84
CA ARG A 61 4.04 8.61 -6.27
C ARG A 61 3.37 7.97 -5.06
N THR A 62 3.47 6.66 -4.87
CA THR A 62 3.15 6.00 -3.59
C THR A 62 4.43 5.38 -3.03
N LYS A 63 4.70 5.64 -1.75
CA LYS A 63 5.84 5.07 -1.03
C LYS A 63 5.36 4.14 0.05
N LEU A 64 6.09 3.05 0.24
CA LEU A 64 5.91 2.17 1.38
C LEU A 64 6.78 2.66 2.55
N GLN A 65 6.19 2.75 3.72
CA GLN A 65 6.88 3.10 4.96
C GLN A 65 6.62 2.02 6.02
N PHE A 66 7.68 1.38 6.51
CA PHE A 66 7.58 0.48 7.65
C PHE A 66 7.39 1.28 8.95
N ILE A 67 6.60 0.73 9.87
CA ILE A 67 6.25 1.36 11.15
C ILE A 67 6.63 0.48 12.36
N ASP A 68 7.68 -0.32 12.16
CA ASP A 68 8.39 -1.14 13.13
C ASP A 68 9.89 -0.91 13.06
#